data_AF-T0ZWJ9-F1
#
_entry.id   AF-T0ZWJ9-F1
#
_cell.length_a   1.000
_cell.length_b   1.000
_cell.length_c   1.000
_cell.angle_alpha   90.00
_cell.angle_beta   90.00
_cell.angle_gamma   90.00
#
_symmetry.space_group_name_H-M   'P 1'
#
loop_
_entity.id
_entity.type
_entity.pdbx_description
1 polymer ?
#
loop_
_entity_poly.entity_id
_entity_poly.type
_entity_poly.pdbx_seq_one_letter_code
_entity_poly.pdbx_strand_id
1 'polypeptide(L)' 'MVNGKPALDWVVERQCVKTDKASGIVNDANDWATETVGNPRYPLELFLRVITVSLETMKIVRALPALNL' A
#
# COMPACT_ATOMS: atom_id res chain seq x y z
N MET A 1 -6.60 -8.70 -6.19
CA MET A 1 -5.56 -7.92 -6.89
C MET A 1 -6.14 -6.57 -7.26
N VAL A 2 -5.32 -5.53 -7.31
CA VAL A 2 -5.70 -4.17 -7.71
C VAL A 2 -4.80 -3.76 -8.88
N ASN A 3 -5.42 -3.48 -10.02
CA ASN A 3 -4.73 -3.15 -11.28
C ASN A 3 -3.64 -4.17 -11.67
N GLY A 4 -3.99 -5.47 -11.65
CA GLY A 4 -3.07 -6.56 -12.01
C GLY A 4 -1.99 -6.91 -10.98
N LYS A 5 -1.95 -6.22 -9.83
CA LYS A 5 -0.92 -6.41 -8.79
C LYS A 5 -1.55 -6.67 -7.41
N PRO A 6 -0.94 -7.50 -6.52
CA PRO A 6 -1.39 -7.62 -5.13
C PRO A 6 -1.34 -6.27 -4.40
N ALA A 7 -2.28 -6.03 -3.48
CA ALA A 7 -2.34 -4.77 -2.73
C ALA A 7 -1.10 -4.56 -1.84
N LEU A 8 -0.52 -5.65 -1.30
CA LEU A 8 0.70 -5.59 -0.49
C LEU A 8 1.92 -5.16 -1.32
N ASP A 9 2.06 -5.69 -2.53
CA ASP A 9 3.18 -5.33 -3.39
C ASP A 9 3.13 -3.85 -3.83
N TRP A 10 1.95 -3.24 -3.87
CA TRP A 10 1.81 -1.79 -4.06
C TRP A 10 2.40 -0.99 -2.90
N VAL A 11 2.16 -1.43 -1.66
CA VAL A 11 2.74 -0.79 -0.47
C VAL A 11 4.24 -0.94 -0.47
N VAL A 12 4.77 -2.15 -0.70
CA VAL A 12 6.22 -2.40 -0.71
C VAL A 12 6.94 -1.57 -1.78
N GLU A 13 6.38 -1.46 -2.97
CA GLU A 13 6.98 -0.64 -4.04
C GLU A 13 6.98 0.86 -3.70
N ARG A 14 5.92 1.36 -3.06
CA ARG A 14 5.77 2.78 -2.73
C ARG A 14 6.50 3.19 -1.46
N GLN A 15 6.65 2.29 -0.49
CA GLN A 15 7.33 2.52 0.78
C GLN A 15 8.81 2.16 0.67
N CYS A 16 9.52 2.79 -0.26
CA CYS A 16 10.95 2.61 -0.47
C CYS A 16 11.66 3.95 -0.67
N VAL A 17 13.00 3.93 -0.58
CA VAL A 17 13.84 5.06 -0.99
C VAL A 17 14.23 4.85 -2.44
N LYS A 18 13.92 5.82 -3.30
CA LYS A 18 14.20 5.74 -4.73
C LYS A 18 14.67 7.08 -5.28
N THR A 19 15.78 7.06 -6.00
CA THR A 19 16.28 8.22 -6.73
C THR A 19 15.81 8.16 -8.17
N ASP A 20 15.20 9.23 -8.65
CA ASP A 20 14.92 9.39 -10.08
C ASP A 20 16.23 9.61 -10.85
N LYS A 21 16.45 8.84 -11.92
CA LYS A 21 17.73 8.85 -12.64
C LYS A 21 17.95 10.11 -13.47
N ALA A 22 16.88 10.73 -13.96
CA ALA A 22 16.98 11.88 -14.84
C ALA A 22 17.20 13.18 -14.05
N SER A 23 16.44 13.36 -12.96
CA SER A 23 16.49 14.56 -12.12
C SER A 23 17.44 14.46 -10.94
N GLY A 24 17.80 13.25 -10.51
CA GLY A 24 18.56 13.01 -9.28
C GLY A 24 17.75 13.23 -8.00
N ILE A 25 16.45 13.50 -8.09
CA ILE A 25 15.59 13.76 -6.94
C ILE A 25 15.37 12.44 -6.17
N VAL A 26 15.67 12.46 -4.88
CA VAL A 26 15.42 11.34 -3.96
C VAL A 26 13.99 11.43 -3.45
N ASN A 27 13.25 10.34 -3.62
CA ASN A 27 11.97 10.11 -2.98
C ASN A 27 12.20 9.15 -1.81
N ASP A 28 12.18 9.67 -0.59
CA ASP A 28 12.31 8.89 0.64
C ASP A 28 10.97 8.82 1.38
N ALA A 29 10.39 7.63 1.43
CA ALA A 29 9.13 7.41 2.15
C ALA A 29 9.26 7.57 3.68
N ASN A 30 10.46 7.41 4.24
CA ASN A 30 10.71 7.59 5.67
C ASN A 30 10.69 9.07 6.06
N ASP A 31 11.28 9.93 5.23
CA ASP A 31 11.23 11.40 5.44
C ASP A 31 9.78 11.88 5.41
N TRP A 32 8.98 11.37 4.47
CA TRP A 32 7.55 11.69 4.45
C TRP A 32 6.82 11.20 5.71
N ALA A 33 7.15 10.01 6.20
CA ALA A 33 6.57 9.45 7.42
C ALA A 33 6.91 10.27 8.67
N THR A 34 8.11 10.81 8.77
CA THR A 34 8.54 11.63 9.92
C THR A 34 8.08 13.08 9.81
N GLU A 35 8.25 13.71 8.64
CA GLU A 35 8.05 15.14 8.46
C GLU A 35 6.60 15.52 8.16
N THR A 36 5.89 14.70 7.38
CA THR A 36 4.50 14.99 6.99
C THR A 36 3.50 14.27 7.87
N VAL A 37 3.71 12.98 8.14
CA VAL A 37 2.78 12.18 8.96
C VAL A 37 3.07 12.33 10.45
N GLY A 38 4.31 12.62 10.84
CA GLY A 38 4.71 12.67 12.24
C GLY A 38 4.75 11.28 12.91
N ASN A 39 4.82 10.20 12.14
CA ASN A 39 4.90 8.83 12.65
C ASN A 39 5.95 8.00 11.89
N PRO A 40 7.13 7.72 12.48
CA PRO A 40 8.15 6.90 11.83
C PRO A 40 7.72 5.44 11.62
N ARG A 41 6.71 4.95 12.36
CA ARG A 41 6.16 3.59 12.18
C ARG A 41 5.12 3.52 11.06
N TYR A 42 4.79 4.65 10.43
CA TYR A 42 3.74 4.71 9.43
C TYR A 42 3.89 3.68 8.30
N PRO A 43 5.08 3.44 7.70
CA PRO A 43 5.20 2.45 6.63
C PRO A 43 4.77 1.04 7.06
N LEU A 44 5.18 0.63 8.26
CA LEU A 44 4.81 -0.67 8.83
C LEU A 44 3.32 -0.73 9.18
N GLU A 45 2.80 0.30 9.85
CA GLU A 45 1.38 0.36 10.20
C GLU A 45 0.48 0.34 8.96
N LEU A 46 0.86 1.06 7.90
CA LEU A 46 0.15 1.06 6.62
C LEU A 46 0.14 -0.36 6.03
N PHE A 47 1.28 -1.03 6.00
CA PHE A 47 1.37 -2.40 5.50
C PHE A 47 0.44 -3.35 6.26
N LEU A 48 0.45 -3.29 7.60
CA LEU A 48 -0.44 -4.09 8.44
C LEU A 48 -1.93 -3.77 8.19
N ARG A 49 -2.30 -2.50 8.03
CA ARG A 49 -3.67 -2.10 7.68
C ARG A 49 -4.09 -2.65 6.32
N VAL A 50 -3.21 -2.66 5.33
CA VAL A 50 -3.50 -3.22 4.00
C VAL A 50 -3.69 -4.74 4.05
N ILE A 51 -3.00 -5.46 4.94
CA ILE A 51 -3.29 -6.89 5.18
C ILE A 51 -4.74 -7.05 5.65
N THR A 52 -5.15 -6.31 6.67
CA THR A 52 -6.52 -6.38 7.21
C THR A 52 -7.55 -6.04 6.13
N VAL A 53 -7.38 -4.92 5.43
CA VAL A 53 -8.29 -4.51 4.34
C VAL A 53 -8.37 -5.59 3.26
N SER A 54 -7.24 -6.21 2.89
CA SER A 54 -7.22 -7.28 1.88
C SER A 54 -8.04 -8.49 2.31
N LEU A 55 -7.93 -8.91 3.58
CA LEU A 55 -8.70 -10.02 4.12
C LEU A 55 -10.19 -9.70 4.23
N GLU A 56 -10.54 -8.52 4.74
CA GLU A 56 -11.95 -8.09 4.85
C GLU A 56 -12.59 -7.92 3.46
N THR A 57 -11.84 -7.42 2.48
CA THR A 57 -12.31 -7.35 1.08
C THR A 57 -12.66 -8.74 0.56
N MET A 58 -11.82 -9.75 0.81
CA MET A 58 -12.10 -11.11 0.37
C MET A 58 -13.32 -11.71 1.07
N LYS A 59 -13.58 -11.38 2.34
CA LYS A 59 -14.80 -11.80 3.03
C LYS A 59 -16.05 -11.19 2.37
N ILE A 60 -16.02 -9.90 2.08
CA ILE A 60 -17.13 -9.19 1.40
C ILE A 60 -17.38 -9.78 0.02
N VAL A 61 -16.34 -9.93 -0.80
CA VAL A 61 -16.45 -10.50 -2.16
C VAL A 61 -17.05 -11.90 -2.13
N ARG A 62 -16.66 -12.73 -1.17
CA ARG A 62 -17.21 -14.10 -1.01
C ARG A 62 -18.65 -14.11 -0.51
N ALA A 63 -19.11 -13.05 0.13
CA ALA A 63 -20.48 -12.91 0.63
C ALA A 63 -21.44 -12.30 -0.42
N LEU A 64 -20.93 -11.88 -1.59
CA LEU A 64 -21.79 -11.38 -2.66
C LEU A 64 -22.74 -12.48 -3.16
N PRO A 65 -23.99 -12.14 -3.50
CA PRO A 65 -24.94 -13.09 -4.08
C PRO A 65 -24.43 -13.61 -5.42
N ALA A 66 -24.90 -14.80 -5.81
CA ALA A 66 -24.64 -15.32 -7.13
C ALA A 66 -25.13 -14.32 -8.20
N LEU A 67 -24.36 -14.18 -9.26
CA LEU A 67 -24.76 -13.33 -10.38
C LEU A 67 -25.95 -13.99 -11.09
N ASN A 68 -27.10 -13.32 -11.08
CA ASN A 68 -28.21 -13.73 -11.93
C ASN A 68 -27.86 -13.33 -13.37
N LEU A 69 -27.70 -14.33 -14.23
CA LEU A 69 -27.52 -14.19 -15.68
C LEU A 69 -28.88 -14.26 -16.38
#